data_AF-A0A164NGN4-F1
#
_entry.id   AF-A0A164NGN4-F1
#
_cell.length_a   1.000
_cell.length_b   1.000
_cell.length_c   1.000
_cell.angle_alpha   90.00
_cell.angle_beta   90.00
_cell.angle_gamma   90.00
#
_symmetry.space_group_name_H-M   'P 1'
#
loop_
_entity.id
_entity.type
_entity.pdbx_description
1 polymer ?
#
loop_
_entity_poly.entity_id
_entity_poly.type
_entity_poly.pdbx_seq_one_letter_code
_entity_poly.pdbx_strand_id
1 'polypeptide(L)'
;MSAPEQPTLAQWLEDAITSLLSSPAAIHITNPPGGGGPGPIDLFDTRFDNTFSANVEAYINGKKLDNSALRAKLNSVQQSFSPETANFSNSVENDTGVGAGQVGLFFSWNVNHAPSSGVGQGEAVQVSLNAQIAQENGASKVTILSLVSGAPIFAL
;
A
#
# COMPACT_ATOMS: atom_id res chain seq x y z
N MET A 1 -32.25 12.59 8.31
CA MET A 1 -31.49 11.64 7.47
C MET A 1 -30.14 12.29 7.23
N SER A 2 -29.12 11.88 7.97
CA SER A 2 -27.75 12.36 7.77
C SER A 2 -27.22 11.73 6.48
N ALA A 3 -26.64 12.53 5.59
CA ALA A 3 -25.91 12.00 4.43
C ALA A 3 -24.72 11.14 4.93
N PRO A 4 -24.29 10.10 4.19
CA PRO A 4 -23.05 9.42 4.52
C PRO A 4 -21.91 10.45 4.46
N GLU A 5 -21.23 10.67 5.59
CA GLU A 5 -20.01 11.48 5.62
C GLU A 5 -18.99 10.82 4.70
N GLN A 6 -18.52 11.53 3.67
CA GLN A 6 -17.46 11.01 2.81
C GLN A 6 -16.21 10.76 3.66
N PRO A 7 -15.51 9.63 3.49
CA PRO A 7 -14.28 9.37 4.22
C PRO A 7 -13.26 10.47 3.91
N THR A 8 -12.49 10.87 4.90
CA THR A 8 -11.40 11.83 4.69
C THR A 8 -10.30 11.21 3.80
N LEU A 9 -9.41 12.05 3.26
CA LEU A 9 -8.28 11.56 2.46
C LEU A 9 -7.37 10.64 3.28
N ALA A 10 -7.18 10.95 4.57
CA ALA A 10 -6.45 10.07 5.48
C ALA A 10 -7.12 8.71 5.62
N GLN A 11 -8.44 8.66 5.90
CA GLN A 11 -9.18 7.41 6.04
C GLN A 11 -9.14 6.57 4.75
N TRP A 12 -9.36 7.22 3.61
CA TRP A 12 -9.27 6.55 2.31
C TRP A 12 -7.89 5.92 2.09
N LEU A 13 -6.82 6.65 2.42
CA LEU A 13 -5.45 6.17 2.21
C LEU A 13 -5.08 5.04 3.17
N GLU A 14 -5.49 5.14 4.44
CA GLU A 14 -5.32 4.07 5.44
C GLU A 14 -6.03 2.78 4.98
N ASP A 15 -7.28 2.90 4.53
CA ASP A 15 -8.05 1.78 3.98
C ASP A 15 -7.39 1.20 2.72
N ALA A 16 -6.91 2.06 1.82
CA ALA A 16 -6.24 1.63 0.59
C ALA A 16 -4.93 0.86 0.88
N ILE A 17 -4.08 1.38 1.77
CA ILE A 17 -2.82 0.73 2.15
C ILE A 17 -3.09 -0.58 2.91
N THR A 18 -4.02 -0.57 3.87
CA THR A 18 -4.41 -1.78 4.60
C THR A 18 -4.95 -2.84 3.64
N SER A 19 -5.84 -2.45 2.74
CA SER A 19 -6.42 -3.32 1.72
C SER A 19 -5.34 -3.89 0.80
N LEU A 20 -4.41 -3.06 0.31
CA LEU A 20 -3.32 -3.52 -0.53
C LEU A 20 -2.41 -4.53 0.18
N LEU A 21 -1.94 -4.21 1.38
CA LEU A 21 -0.97 -5.04 2.10
C LEU A 21 -1.61 -6.29 2.73
N SER A 22 -2.93 -6.28 2.95
CA SER A 22 -3.69 -7.46 3.40
C SER A 22 -4.23 -8.30 2.25
N SER A 23 -3.90 -7.98 1.00
CA SER A 23 -4.34 -8.78 -0.15
C SER A 23 -3.88 -10.22 0.02
N PRO A 24 -4.73 -11.22 -0.27
CA PRO A 24 -4.25 -12.59 -0.39
C PRO A 24 -3.18 -12.63 -1.48
N ALA A 25 -2.04 -13.25 -1.21
CA ALA A 25 -1.11 -13.59 -2.28
C ALA A 25 -1.88 -14.42 -3.32
N ALA A 26 -1.68 -14.13 -4.61
CA ALA A 26 -2.31 -14.89 -5.68
C ALA A 26 -2.03 -16.39 -5.44
N ILE A 27 -3.08 -17.15 -5.20
CA ILE A 27 -2.95 -18.60 -5.10
C ILE A 27 -2.61 -19.04 -6.52
N HIS A 28 -1.35 -19.39 -6.77
CA HIS A 28 -0.95 -20.10 -7.98
C HIS A 28 -1.66 -21.46 -7.97
N ILE A 29 -2.92 -21.49 -8.40
CA ILE A 29 -3.57 -22.72 -8.79
C ILE A 29 -2.82 -23.13 -10.05
N THR A 30 -1.91 -24.10 -9.93
CA THR A 30 -1.38 -24.84 -11.07
C THR A 30 -2.58 -25.36 -11.84
N ASN A 31 -2.89 -24.68 -12.93
CA ASN A 31 -4.02 -24.99 -13.77
C ASN A 31 -3.80 -26.42 -14.31
N PRO A 32 -4.73 -27.37 -14.10
CA PRO A 32 -4.64 -28.67 -14.77
C PRO A 32 -4.60 -28.43 -16.29
N PRO A 33 -3.88 -29.26 -17.07
CA PRO A 33 -3.70 -29.04 -18.50
C PRO A 33 -5.06 -29.15 -19.21
N GLY A 34 -5.71 -28.01 -19.49
CA GLY A 34 -6.99 -27.95 -20.19
C GLY A 34 -7.96 -26.82 -19.81
N GLY A 35 -7.72 -26.03 -18.76
CA GLY A 35 -8.67 -25.00 -18.31
C GLY A 35 -8.36 -23.58 -18.80
N GLY A 36 -8.88 -23.16 -19.96
CA GLY A 36 -8.75 -21.78 -20.46
C GLY A 36 -9.58 -20.73 -19.71
N GLY A 37 -9.60 -20.74 -18.38
CA GLY A 37 -10.20 -19.69 -17.57
C GLY A 37 -9.25 -18.49 -17.43
N PRO A 38 -9.75 -17.24 -17.32
CA PRO A 38 -8.91 -16.13 -16.86
C PRO A 38 -8.26 -16.57 -15.55
N GLY A 39 -6.92 -16.56 -15.52
CA GLY A 39 -6.15 -17.02 -14.36
C GLY A 39 -6.59 -16.31 -13.07
N PRO A 40 -6.17 -16.82 -11.90
CA PRO A 40 -6.46 -16.17 -10.63
C PRO A 40 -6.07 -14.69 -10.73
N ILE A 41 -7.03 -13.81 -10.47
CA ILE A 41 -6.78 -12.37 -10.43
C ILE A 41 -5.82 -12.13 -9.28
N ASP A 42 -4.65 -11.56 -9.58
CA ASP A 42 -3.76 -11.08 -8.54
C ASP A 42 -4.43 -9.86 -7.88
N LEU A 43 -4.96 -10.09 -6.68
CA LEU A 43 -5.68 -9.09 -5.91
C LEU A 43 -4.74 -7.98 -5.46
N PHE A 44 -3.45 -8.27 -5.25
CA PHE A 44 -2.46 -7.26 -4.92
C PHE A 44 -2.27 -6.32 -6.11
N ASP A 45 -2.00 -6.85 -7.31
CA ASP A 45 -1.81 -6.02 -8.51
C ASP A 45 -3.04 -5.18 -8.82
N THR A 46 -4.22 -5.78 -8.73
CA THR A 46 -5.48 -5.06 -8.96
C THR A 46 -5.67 -3.92 -7.96
N ARG A 47 -5.36 -4.15 -6.67
CA ARG A 47 -5.45 -3.11 -5.63
C ARG A 47 -4.36 -2.06 -5.80
N PHE A 48 -3.17 -2.45 -6.25
CA PHE A 48 -2.08 -1.53 -6.56
C PHE A 48 -2.50 -0.57 -7.68
N ASP A 49 -3.00 -1.11 -8.80
CA ASP A 49 -3.48 -0.31 -9.94
C ASP A 49 -4.70 0.54 -9.58
N ASN A 50 -5.52 0.09 -8.63
CA ASN A 50 -6.62 0.86 -8.09
C ASN A 50 -6.19 1.99 -7.15
N THR A 51 -5.03 1.89 -6.51
CA THR A 51 -4.54 2.86 -5.51
C THR A 51 -3.57 3.88 -6.09
N PHE A 52 -2.67 3.44 -6.97
CA PHE A 52 -1.59 4.27 -7.50
C PHE A 52 -1.87 4.70 -8.94
N SER A 53 -1.41 5.90 -9.30
CA SER A 53 -1.35 6.32 -10.69
C SER A 53 -0.34 5.46 -11.45
N ALA A 54 -0.60 5.24 -12.75
CA ALA A 54 0.33 4.53 -13.63
C ALA A 54 1.72 5.21 -13.66
N ASN A 55 1.76 6.54 -13.46
CA ASN A 55 2.98 7.34 -13.44
C ASN A 55 3.39 7.79 -12.03
N VAL A 56 3.04 7.01 -10.99
CA VAL A 56 3.39 7.34 -9.60
C VAL A 56 4.89 7.60 -9.44
N GLU A 57 5.23 8.71 -8.81
CA GLU A 57 6.60 9.00 -8.37
C GLU A 57 6.80 8.50 -6.95
N ALA A 58 7.57 7.42 -6.78
CA ALA A 58 7.82 6.84 -5.48
C ALA A 58 9.23 7.10 -4.97
N TYR A 59 9.34 7.31 -3.66
CA TYR A 59 10.60 7.46 -2.95
C TYR A 59 10.57 6.58 -1.71
N ILE A 60 11.57 5.71 -1.54
CA ILE A 60 11.74 4.94 -0.30
C ILE A 60 13.11 5.28 0.27
N ASN A 61 13.15 5.76 1.51
CA ASN A 61 14.36 6.23 2.17
C ASN A 61 15.19 7.21 1.30
N GLY A 62 14.49 8.10 0.59
CA GLY A 62 15.08 9.14 -0.27
C GLY A 62 15.53 8.66 -1.66
N LYS A 63 15.50 7.36 -1.97
CA LYS A 63 15.81 6.85 -3.32
C LYS A 63 14.53 6.77 -4.15
N LYS A 64 14.60 7.22 -5.41
CA LYS A 64 13.49 7.17 -6.36
C LYS A 64 13.26 5.73 -6.85
N LEU A 65 12.00 5.31 -6.91
CA LEU A 65 11.54 4.07 -7.52
C LEU A 65 10.53 4.40 -8.61
N ASP A 66 10.58 3.64 -9.69
CA ASP A 66 9.53 3.58 -10.70
C ASP A 66 8.34 2.73 -10.21
N ASN A 67 7.23 2.77 -10.94
CA ASN A 67 6.01 2.04 -10.61
C ASN A 67 6.26 0.53 -10.43
N SER A 68 7.09 -0.09 -11.28
CA SER A 68 7.39 -1.52 -11.20
C SER A 68 8.22 -1.86 -9.96
N ALA A 69 9.25 -1.07 -9.67
CA ALA A 69 10.07 -1.25 -8.47
C ALA A 69 9.27 -0.99 -7.18
N LEU A 70 8.40 0.03 -7.16
CA LEU A 70 7.49 0.28 -6.04
C LEU A 70 6.57 -0.92 -5.80
N ARG A 71 5.97 -1.45 -6.86
CA ARG A 71 5.07 -2.60 -6.81
C ARG A 71 5.77 -3.83 -6.23
N ALA A 72 6.95 -4.18 -6.74
CA ALA A 72 7.75 -5.29 -6.22
C ALA A 72 8.10 -5.08 -4.75
N LYS A 73 8.40 -3.83 -4.35
CA LYS A 73 8.72 -3.51 -2.96
C LYS A 73 7.52 -3.66 -2.03
N LEU A 74 6.36 -3.13 -2.40
CA LEU A 74 5.13 -3.28 -1.60
C LEU A 74 4.65 -4.73 -1.55
N ASN A 75 4.86 -5.52 -2.61
CA ASN A 75 4.61 -6.95 -2.59
C ASN A 75 5.52 -7.69 -1.60
N SER A 76 6.80 -7.31 -1.51
CA SER A 76 7.69 -7.85 -0.46
C SER A 76 7.21 -7.44 0.94
N VAL A 77 6.73 -6.21 1.13
CA VAL A 77 6.17 -5.74 2.40
C VAL A 77 4.93 -6.54 2.80
N GLN A 78 4.02 -6.79 1.86
CA GLN A 78 2.81 -7.59 2.03
C GLN A 78 3.11 -8.95 2.68
N GLN A 79 4.21 -9.61 2.33
CA GLN A 79 4.59 -10.92 2.88
C GLN A 79 4.91 -10.88 4.39
N SER A 80 5.28 -9.72 4.92
CA SER A 80 5.55 -9.51 6.35
C SER A 80 4.41 -8.78 7.07
N PHE A 81 3.50 -8.18 6.31
CA PHE A 81 2.43 -7.35 6.85
C PHE A 81 1.42 -8.21 7.60
N SER A 82 1.00 -7.71 8.75
CA SER A 82 0.14 -8.44 9.67
C SER A 82 -1.02 -7.55 10.09
N PRO A 83 -2.19 -7.65 9.43
CA PRO A 83 -3.31 -6.74 9.67
C PRO A 83 -3.80 -6.74 11.12
N GLU A 84 -3.67 -7.87 11.82
CA GLU A 84 -4.06 -8.01 13.23
C GLU A 84 -3.22 -7.15 14.19
N THR A 85 -2.00 -6.81 13.80
CA THR A 85 -1.07 -5.99 14.59
C THR A 85 -0.82 -4.62 13.98
N ALA A 86 -1.43 -4.36 12.82
CA ALA A 86 -1.26 -3.12 12.10
C ALA A 86 -1.95 -1.98 12.86
N ASN A 87 -1.24 -0.88 13.04
CA ASN A 87 -1.73 0.32 13.68
C ASN A 87 -1.38 1.53 12.83
N PHE A 88 -2.40 2.33 12.53
CA PHE A 88 -2.27 3.63 11.87
C PHE A 88 -2.42 4.72 12.93
N SER A 89 -1.54 5.71 12.86
CA SER A 89 -1.48 6.78 13.85
C SER A 89 -1.04 8.09 13.18
N ASN A 90 -1.46 9.21 13.76
CA ASN A 90 -1.06 10.56 13.36
C ASN A 90 -1.16 10.81 11.86
N SER A 91 -2.36 11.16 11.40
CA SER A 91 -2.55 11.66 10.05
C SER A 91 -2.55 13.19 10.03
N VAL A 92 -1.82 13.76 9.07
CA VAL A 92 -1.91 15.16 8.70
C VAL A 92 -2.42 15.20 7.29
N GLU A 93 -3.58 15.80 7.08
CA GLU A 93 -4.15 15.96 5.75
C GLU A 93 -4.27 17.44 5.37
N ASN A 94 -3.95 17.72 4.12
CA ASN A 94 -4.26 18.97 3.45
C ASN A 94 -5.15 18.63 2.26
N ASP A 95 -6.46 18.65 2.50
CA ASP A 95 -7.48 18.39 1.47
C ASP A 95 -7.81 19.68 0.70
N THR A 96 -7.88 19.55 -0.62
CA THR A 96 -8.30 20.63 -1.54
C THR A 96 -9.81 20.65 -1.78
N GLY A 97 -10.58 19.73 -1.19
CA GLY A 97 -12.04 19.64 -1.25
C GLY A 97 -12.59 18.90 -2.47
N VAL A 98 -11.72 18.30 -3.28
CA VAL A 98 -12.09 17.53 -4.49
C VAL A 98 -11.55 16.11 -4.47
N GLY A 99 -11.32 15.55 -3.27
CA GLY A 99 -10.72 14.21 -3.14
C GLY A 99 -9.27 14.18 -3.65
N ALA A 100 -8.57 15.31 -3.53
CA ALA A 100 -7.18 15.49 -3.89
C ALA A 100 -6.49 16.32 -2.81
N GLY A 101 -5.22 16.06 -2.58
CA GLY A 101 -4.51 16.70 -1.48
C GLY A 101 -3.24 15.97 -1.11
N GLN A 102 -2.74 16.27 0.08
CA GLN A 102 -1.58 15.60 0.65
C GLN A 102 -1.93 14.98 1.98
N VAL A 103 -1.45 13.75 2.20
CA VAL A 103 -1.64 13.03 3.46
C VAL A 103 -0.30 12.53 3.94
N GLY A 104 0.09 12.91 5.14
CA GLY A 104 1.13 12.26 5.92
C GLY A 104 0.49 11.33 6.95
N LEU A 105 0.97 10.10 7.07
CA LEU A 105 0.51 9.13 8.07
C LEU A 105 1.68 8.27 8.59
N PHE A 106 1.56 7.82 9.83
CA PHE A 106 2.46 6.81 10.39
C PHE A 106 1.73 5.50 10.53
N PHE A 107 2.35 4.42 10.08
CA PHE A 107 1.81 3.10 10.30
C PHE A 107 2.88 2.14 10.77
N SER A 108 2.45 1.17 11.58
CA SER A 108 3.34 0.18 12.17
C SER A 108 2.65 -1.17 12.28
N TRP A 109 3.43 -2.25 12.32
CA TRP A 109 2.92 -3.60 12.56
C TRP A 109 4.04 -4.46 13.16
N ASN A 110 3.66 -5.60 13.74
CA ASN A 110 4.61 -6.61 14.17
C ASN A 110 4.74 -7.68 13.08
N VAL A 111 5.97 -8.11 12.80
CA VAL A 111 6.21 -9.13 11.79
C VAL A 111 5.83 -10.51 12.31
N ASN A 112 4.74 -11.08 11.80
CA ASN A 112 4.29 -12.42 12.20
C ASN A 112 5.15 -13.54 11.59
N HIS A 113 5.72 -13.31 10.41
CA HIS A 113 6.59 -14.26 9.70
C HIS A 113 7.84 -13.54 9.19
N ALA A 114 9.02 -14.06 9.53
CA ALA A 114 10.28 -13.50 9.05
C ALA A 114 10.35 -13.62 7.51
N PRO A 115 10.25 -12.52 6.75
CA PRO A 115 10.43 -12.59 5.31
C PRO A 115 11.90 -12.85 4.99
N SER A 116 12.18 -13.31 3.77
CA SER A 116 13.55 -13.38 3.22
C SER A 116 14.28 -12.03 3.24
N SER A 117 13.56 -10.93 3.47
CA SER A 117 14.02 -9.54 3.51
C SER A 117 14.75 -9.14 4.80
N GLY A 118 15.02 -10.07 5.72
CA GLY A 118 15.93 -9.86 6.86
C GLY A 118 15.33 -9.21 8.10
N VAL A 119 14.00 -9.04 8.16
CA VAL A 119 13.29 -8.67 9.41
C VAL A 119 12.99 -9.94 10.21
N GLY A 120 13.32 -9.96 11.49
CA GLY A 120 13.02 -11.05 12.41
C GLY A 120 11.54 -11.14 12.76
N GLN A 121 11.07 -12.35 13.06
CA GLN A 121 9.74 -12.55 13.62
C GLN A 121 9.62 -11.81 14.96
N GLY A 122 8.51 -11.09 15.16
CA GLY A 122 8.24 -10.30 16.36
C GLY A 122 8.88 -8.91 16.37
N GLU A 123 9.65 -8.54 15.33
CA GLU A 123 10.12 -7.16 15.19
C GLU A 123 8.98 -6.23 14.78
N ALA A 124 8.97 -5.03 15.38
CA ALA A 124 8.05 -3.97 15.01
C ALA A 124 8.61 -3.16 13.85
N VAL A 125 7.83 -3.04 12.77
CA VAL A 125 8.15 -2.16 11.64
C VAL A 125 7.36 -0.87 11.81
N GLN A 126 8.04 0.27 11.69
CA GLN A 126 7.42 1.59 11.68
C GLN A 126 7.75 2.29 10.37
N VAL A 127 6.74 2.92 9.77
CA VAL A 127 6.85 3.61 8.48
C VAL A 127 6.20 4.98 8.60
N SER A 128 6.92 6.00 8.15
CA SER A 128 6.35 7.31 7.84
C SER A 128 6.01 7.34 6.35
N LEU A 129 4.76 7.62 6.03
CA LEU A 129 4.25 7.68 4.66
C LEU A 129 3.74 9.09 4.40
N ASN A 130 4.20 9.68 3.29
CA ASN A 130 3.64 10.91 2.75
C ASN A 130 3.17 10.64 1.32
N ALA A 131 1.91 10.94 1.04
CA ALA A 131 1.29 10.72 -0.25
C ALA A 131 0.68 12.01 -0.79
N GLN A 132 0.83 12.23 -2.08
CA GLN A 132 0.05 13.18 -2.84
C GLN A 132 -1.04 12.44 -3.60
N ILE A 133 -2.28 12.85 -3.39
CA ILE A 133 -3.48 12.22 -3.93
C ILE A 133 -4.09 13.17 -4.95
N ALA A 134 -4.46 12.64 -6.11
CA ALA A 134 -5.18 13.36 -7.15
C ALA A 134 -6.36 12.54 -7.67
N GLN A 135 -7.33 13.21 -8.30
CA GLN A 135 -8.41 12.54 -9.01
C GLN A 135 -7.95 12.16 -10.41
N GLU A 136 -8.00 10.87 -10.75
CA GLU A 136 -7.81 10.36 -12.10
C GLU A 136 -9.02 9.53 -12.49
N ASN A 137 -9.68 9.89 -13.60
CA ASN A 137 -10.90 9.22 -14.09
C ASN A 137 -12.03 9.12 -13.04
N GLY A 138 -12.15 10.10 -12.14
CA GLY A 138 -13.17 10.15 -11.09
C GLY A 138 -12.88 9.27 -9.87
N ALA A 139 -11.65 8.76 -9.73
CA ALA A 139 -11.18 8.05 -8.55
C ALA A 139 -9.94 8.71 -7.95
N SER A 140 -9.84 8.69 -6.63
CA SER A 140 -8.63 9.11 -5.91
C SER A 140 -7.47 8.15 -6.21
N LYS A 141 -6.30 8.70 -6.55
CA LYS A 141 -5.07 7.96 -6.86
C LYS A 141 -3.87 8.62 -6.21
N VAL A 142 -2.95 7.80 -5.69
CA VAL A 142 -1.64 8.27 -5.22
C VAL A 142 -0.74 8.55 -6.43
N THR A 143 -0.33 9.80 -6.58
CA THR A 143 0.54 10.30 -7.66
C THR A 143 1.99 10.47 -7.22
N ILE A 144 2.21 10.79 -5.95
CA ILE A 144 3.54 10.82 -5.35
C ILE A 144 3.47 10.05 -4.03
N LEU A 145 4.46 9.20 -3.78
CA LEU A 145 4.59 8.44 -2.54
C LEU A 145 6.00 8.60 -1.98
N SER A 146 6.13 8.96 -0.71
CA SER A 146 7.39 8.93 0.02
C SER A 146 7.24 8.07 1.26
N LEU A 147 8.08 7.04 1.38
CA LEU A 147 8.14 6.15 2.55
C LEU A 147 9.51 6.29 3.21
N VAL A 148 9.50 6.43 4.52
CA VAL A 148 10.72 6.41 5.33
C VAL A 148 10.55 5.36 6.41
N SER A 149 11.49 4.42 6.48
CA SER A 149 11.53 3.39 7.50
C SER A 149 12.96 2.90 7.72
N GLY A 150 13.32 2.69 8.99
CA GLY A 150 14.58 2.05 9.36
C GLY A 150 14.56 0.53 9.25
N ALA A 151 13.41 -0.08 8.94
CA ALA A 151 13.30 -1.53 8.86
C ALA A 151 14.02 -2.09 7.61
N PRO A 152 14.73 -3.23 7.72
CA PRO A 152 15.50 -3.79 6.61
C PRO A 152 14.63 -4.18 5.41
N ILE A 153 13.34 -4.45 5.61
CA ILE A 153 12.39 -4.66 4.51
C ILE A 153 12.21 -3.44 3.61
N PHE A 154 12.58 -2.22 4.05
CA PHE A 154 12.61 -1.00 3.26
C PHE A 154 14.02 -0.58 2.80
N ALA A 155 15.05 -1.39 3.09
CA ALA A 155 16.38 -1.19 2.53
C ALA A 155 16.34 -1.42 1.01
N LEU A 156 17.12 -0.63 0.27
CA LEU A 156 17.21 -0.62 -1.19
C LEU A 156 18.65 -0.78 -1.65
#